data_AF-A0A662BIH8-F1
#
_entry.id   AF-A0A662BIH8-F1
#
_cell.length_a   1.000
_cell.length_b   1.000
_cell.length_c   1.000
_cell.angle_alpha   90.00
_cell.angle_beta   90.00
_cell.angle_gamma   90.00
#
_symmetry.space_group_name_H-M   'P 1'
#
loop_
_entity.id
_entity.type
_entity.pdbx_description
1 polymer ?
#
loop_
_entity_poly.entity_id
_entity_poly.type
_entity_poly.pdbx_seq_one_letter_code
_entity_poly.pdbx_strand_id
1 'polypeptide(L)'
;MYHIDKNKIKNIIFDWGGVITNLNFDATINAFKKYGVPNFEKYYCKEYQSELFQRHEAGFITPTEFRDELRKIIPDKITDEDMDTAWFAILLDTPKDNLNLLSLIKDQYRIFLLSNTNSIHVDRYDKIFESQFNLAGGLRSLFEKAYYSHEIGMRKPGEEIFYFVLE
;
A
#
# COMPACT_ATOMS: atom_id res chain seq x y z
N MET A 1 -15.13 -14.27 -26.13
CA MET A 1 -14.68 -12.89 -25.86
C MET A 1 -15.81 -12.16 -25.17
N TYR A 2 -15.61 -11.59 -23.99
CA TYR A 2 -16.68 -10.91 -23.25
C TYR A 2 -16.82 -9.46 -23.75
N HIS A 3 -18.03 -9.06 -24.13
CA HIS A 3 -18.31 -7.68 -24.52
C HIS A 3 -18.74 -6.88 -23.28
N ILE A 4 -17.82 -6.10 -22.71
CA ILE A 4 -18.16 -5.15 -21.65
C ILE A 4 -18.83 -3.94 -22.29
N ASP A 5 -20.11 -3.73 -21.97
CA ASP A 5 -20.82 -2.51 -22.30
C ASP A 5 -20.43 -1.42 -21.28
N LYS A 6 -19.53 -0.52 -21.70
CA LYS A 6 -18.99 0.54 -20.83
C LYS A 6 -20.10 1.43 -20.24
N ASN A 7 -21.21 1.61 -20.96
CA ASN A 7 -22.34 2.44 -20.52
C ASN A 7 -23.15 1.82 -19.37
N LYS A 8 -22.84 0.57 -18.97
CA LYS A 8 -23.45 -0.12 -17.82
C LYS A 8 -22.54 -0.19 -16.60
N ILE A 9 -21.28 0.22 -16.71
CA ILE A 9 -20.35 0.29 -15.58
C ILE A 9 -20.72 1.53 -14.75
N LYS A 10 -21.08 1.33 -13.48
CA LYS A 10 -21.43 2.41 -12.53
C LYS A 10 -20.39 2.63 -11.44
N ASN A 11 -19.66 1.57 -11.09
CA ASN A 11 -18.66 1.56 -10.04
C ASN A 11 -17.31 1.11 -10.63
N ILE A 12 -16.20 1.68 -10.16
CA ILE A 12 -14.84 1.23 -10.52
C ILE A 12 -14.05 1.08 -9.22
N ILE A 13 -13.42 -0.08 -9.02
CA ILE A 13 -12.54 -0.35 -7.88
C ILE A 13 -11.09 -0.33 -8.39
N PHE A 14 -10.25 0.49 -7.76
CA PHE A 14 -8.83 0.62 -8.06
C PHE A 14 -7.98 -0.12 -7.04
N ASP A 15 -6.79 -0.57 -7.46
CA ASP A 15 -5.68 -0.84 -6.54
C ASP A 15 -4.85 0.43 -6.36
N TRP A 16 -3.98 0.45 -5.35
CA TRP A 16 -3.07 1.57 -5.11
C TRP A 16 -1.71 1.34 -5.80
N GLY A 17 -0.91 0.41 -5.27
CA GLY A 17 0.42 0.10 -5.78
C GLY A 17 0.36 -0.62 -7.13
N GLY A 18 1.15 -0.15 -8.10
CA GLY A 18 1.20 -0.68 -9.46
C GLY A 18 0.03 -0.24 -10.36
N VAL A 19 -0.90 0.58 -9.86
CA VAL A 19 -2.04 1.11 -10.62
C VAL A 19 -2.12 2.64 -10.52
N ILE A 20 -2.10 3.19 -9.30
CA ILE A 20 -2.10 4.64 -9.06
C ILE A 20 -0.67 5.12 -8.77
N THR A 21 0.07 4.41 -7.92
CA THR A 21 1.43 4.75 -7.48
C THR A 21 2.43 3.70 -7.96
N ASN A 22 3.58 4.14 -8.44
CA ASN A 22 4.63 3.26 -8.95
C ASN A 22 5.25 2.43 -7.80
N LEU A 23 5.59 1.16 -8.07
CA LEU A 23 6.22 0.25 -7.10
C LEU A 23 7.62 -0.17 -7.54
N ASN A 24 8.53 -0.34 -6.58
CA ASN A 24 9.84 -0.95 -6.80
C ASN A 24 10.29 -1.78 -5.58
N PHE A 25 10.15 -3.10 -5.70
CA PHE A 25 10.54 -4.05 -4.65
C PHE A 25 12.05 -4.01 -4.34
N ASP A 26 12.90 -3.81 -5.35
CA ASP A 26 14.35 -3.69 -5.15
C ASP A 26 14.75 -2.41 -4.41
N ALA A 27 13.94 -1.34 -4.48
CA ALA A 27 14.22 -0.11 -3.74
C ALA A 27 14.15 -0.33 -2.21
N THR A 28 13.26 -1.21 -1.73
CA THR A 28 13.23 -1.64 -0.32
C THR A 28 14.50 -2.42 0.04
N ILE A 29 14.87 -3.42 -0.77
CA ILE A 29 16.09 -4.22 -0.54
C ILE A 29 17.33 -3.31 -0.48
N ASN A 30 17.44 -2.36 -1.40
CA ASN A 30 18.59 -1.45 -1.49
C ASN A 30 18.59 -0.41 -0.36
N ALA A 31 17.43 0.04 0.12
CA ALA A 31 17.34 0.88 1.30
C ALA A 31 17.79 0.12 2.57
N PHE A 32 17.28 -1.08 2.83
CA PHE A 32 17.73 -1.90 3.96
C PHE A 32 19.25 -2.18 3.93
N LYS A 33 19.83 -2.40 2.73
CA LYS A 33 21.29 -2.51 2.55
C LYS A 33 22.04 -1.24 2.96
N LYS A 34 21.54 -0.06 2.55
CA LYS A 34 22.09 1.25 2.93
C LYS A 34 22.06 1.47 4.45
N TYR A 35 21.02 1.00 5.13
CA TYR A 35 20.86 1.08 6.59
C TYR A 35 21.52 -0.09 7.36
N GLY A 36 22.51 -0.75 6.77
CA GLY A 36 23.35 -1.73 7.47
C GLY A 36 22.81 -3.17 7.51
N VAL A 37 21.81 -3.51 6.68
CA VAL A 37 21.30 -4.87 6.49
C VAL A 37 21.74 -5.42 5.10
N PRO A 38 23.05 -5.71 4.89
CA PRO A 38 23.64 -5.88 3.55
C PRO A 38 23.13 -7.09 2.73
N ASN A 39 22.28 -7.95 3.31
CA ASN A 39 21.84 -9.21 2.73
C ASN A 39 20.30 -9.32 2.60
N PHE A 40 19.54 -8.21 2.54
CA PHE A 40 18.07 -8.31 2.60
C PHE A 40 17.33 -8.81 1.36
N GLU A 41 18.01 -9.23 0.29
CA GLU A 41 17.38 -10.23 -0.60
C GLU A 41 16.96 -11.50 0.18
N LYS A 42 17.50 -11.72 1.39
CA LYS A 42 17.14 -12.79 2.34
C LYS A 42 16.17 -12.34 3.44
N TYR A 43 15.93 -11.02 3.61
CA TYR A 43 15.05 -10.38 4.65
C TYR A 43 14.26 -8.91 4.14
N TYR A 44 13.72 -9.72 3.07
CA TYR A 44 12.49 -9.88 2.21
C TYR A 44 12.03 -11.34 1.89
N CYS A 45 12.78 -12.15 1.12
CA CYS A 45 12.15 -13.11 0.18
C CYS A 45 11.69 -14.50 0.68
N LYS A 46 11.48 -14.76 1.99
CA LYS A 46 11.12 -16.13 2.48
C LYS A 46 9.64 -16.30 2.81
N GLU A 47 9.13 -17.53 2.75
CA GLU A 47 7.72 -17.86 3.05
C GLU A 47 7.28 -17.40 4.45
N TYR A 48 8.06 -17.67 5.50
CA TYR A 48 7.79 -17.18 6.87
C TYR A 48 7.78 -15.64 6.95
N GLN A 49 8.59 -14.97 6.13
CA GLN A 49 8.61 -13.51 6.05
C GLN A 49 7.36 -12.99 5.31
N SER A 50 6.86 -13.74 4.32
CA SER A 50 5.56 -13.45 3.72
C SER A 50 4.41 -13.53 4.73
N GLU A 51 4.45 -14.40 5.74
CA GLU A 51 3.45 -14.38 6.82
C GLU A 51 3.54 -13.08 7.63
N LEU A 52 4.74 -12.67 8.01
CA LEU A 52 4.98 -11.43 8.76
C LEU A 52 4.44 -10.20 8.01
N PHE A 53 4.75 -10.06 6.71
CA PHE A 53 4.23 -8.93 5.91
C PHE A 53 2.73 -9.03 5.69
N GLN A 54 2.19 -10.23 5.46
CA GLN A 54 0.74 -10.43 5.29
C GLN A 54 -0.04 -10.07 6.56
N ARG A 55 0.50 -10.38 7.74
CA ARG A 55 -0.08 -9.98 9.03
C ARG A 55 -0.01 -8.46 9.24
N HIS A 56 1.07 -7.82 8.81
CA HIS A 56 1.19 -6.36 8.87
C HIS A 56 0.28 -5.64 7.85
N GLU A 57 0.20 -6.13 6.61
CA GLU A 57 -0.73 -5.66 5.59
C GLU A 57 -2.20 -5.88 5.99
N ALA A 58 -2.53 -6.97 6.69
CA ALA A 58 -3.89 -7.22 7.19
C ALA A 58 -4.19 -6.58 8.56
N GLY A 59 -3.25 -5.83 9.16
CA GLY A 59 -3.47 -5.15 10.44
C GLY A 59 -3.49 -6.08 11.67
N PHE A 60 -3.11 -7.36 11.52
CA PHE A 60 -3.02 -8.34 12.61
C PHE A 60 -1.79 -8.15 13.52
N ILE A 61 -0.89 -7.21 13.18
CA ILE A 61 0.19 -6.73 14.04
C ILE A 61 0.40 -5.22 13.85
N THR A 62 0.75 -4.52 14.93
CA THR A 62 1.09 -3.10 14.91
C THR A 62 2.44 -2.84 14.22
N PRO A 63 2.74 -1.59 13.80
CA PRO A 63 4.08 -1.21 13.33
C PRO A 63 5.21 -1.56 14.30
N THR A 64 4.99 -1.45 15.61
CA THR A 64 6.02 -1.78 16.61
C THR A 64 6.28 -3.29 16.66
N GLU A 65 5.23 -4.12 16.71
CA GLU A 65 5.38 -5.58 16.62
C GLU A 65 6.02 -6.01 15.30
N PHE A 66 5.66 -5.38 14.18
CA PHE A 66 6.31 -5.63 12.88
C PHE A 66 7.81 -5.32 12.93
N ARG A 67 8.22 -4.15 13.44
CA ARG A 67 9.63 -3.78 13.59
C ARG A 67 10.39 -4.73 14.52
N ASP A 68 9.77 -5.17 15.61
CA ASP A 68 10.40 -6.06 16.58
C ASP A 68 10.46 -7.54 16.14
N GLU A 69 9.49 -8.04 15.36
CA GLU A 69 9.64 -9.33 14.66
C GLU A 69 10.72 -9.25 13.56
N LEU A 70 10.85 -8.12 12.86
CA LEU A 70 11.89 -7.93 11.85
C LEU A 70 13.30 -7.93 12.48
N ARG A 71 13.46 -7.30 13.65
CA ARG A 71 14.71 -7.32 14.46
C ARG A 71 15.20 -8.75 14.74
N LYS A 72 14.31 -9.70 15.02
CA LYS A 72 14.70 -11.10 15.29
C LYS A 72 15.38 -11.81 14.10
N ILE A 73 15.32 -11.23 12.89
CA ILE A 73 15.91 -11.81 11.67
C ILE A 73 16.92 -10.89 10.95
N ILE A 74 17.19 -9.68 11.46
CA ILE A 74 18.17 -8.73 10.91
C ILE A 74 19.12 -8.22 12.03
N PRO A 75 20.26 -7.58 11.73
CA PRO A 75 21.15 -7.08 12.78
C PRO A 75 20.52 -5.96 13.64
N ASP A 76 20.73 -6.01 14.96
CA ASP A 76 20.21 -5.09 16.00
C ASP A 76 20.78 -3.65 15.95
N LYS A 77 20.93 -3.06 14.76
CA LYS A 77 21.58 -1.75 14.56
C LYS A 77 20.76 -0.76 13.74
N ILE A 78 19.62 -1.17 13.19
CA ILE A 78 18.72 -0.29 12.44
C ILE A 78 17.68 0.35 13.39
N THR A 79 17.50 1.67 13.28
CA THR A 79 16.50 2.40 14.07
C THR A 79 15.09 2.14 13.55
N ASP A 80 14.06 2.53 14.32
CA ASP A 80 12.68 2.48 13.84
C ASP A 80 12.47 3.37 12.60
N GLU A 81 13.03 4.58 12.60
CA GLU A 81 12.88 5.55 11.49
C GLU A 81 13.61 5.11 10.22
N ASP A 82 14.80 4.49 10.36
CA ASP A 82 15.52 3.89 9.23
C ASP A 82 14.76 2.69 8.67
N MET A 83 14.16 1.86 9.54
CA MET A 83 13.35 0.71 9.12
C MET A 83 12.07 1.13 8.41
N ASP A 84 11.32 2.09 8.97
CA ASP A 84 10.11 2.63 8.36
C ASP A 84 10.45 3.36 7.04
N THR A 85 11.62 4.00 6.93
CA THR A 85 12.11 4.62 5.68
C THR A 85 12.54 3.58 4.65
N ALA A 86 13.16 2.48 5.06
CA ALA A 86 13.52 1.39 4.16
C ALA A 86 12.28 0.63 3.66
N TRP A 87 11.32 0.37 4.53
CA TRP A 87 10.04 -0.29 4.22
C TRP A 87 9.13 0.58 3.34
N PHE A 88 9.16 1.91 3.52
CA PHE A 88 8.45 2.85 2.66
C PHE A 88 8.99 2.88 1.22
N ALA A 89 10.28 2.58 1.02
CA ALA A 89 10.95 2.73 -0.28
C ALA A 89 10.39 1.87 -1.42
N ILE A 90 9.49 0.91 -1.15
CA ILE A 90 8.71 0.21 -2.18
C ILE A 90 7.81 1.18 -2.98
N LEU A 91 7.27 2.21 -2.34
CA LEU A 91 6.40 3.20 -2.96
C LEU A 91 7.25 4.31 -3.59
N LEU A 92 7.17 4.43 -4.92
CA LEU A 92 7.82 5.48 -5.69
C LEU A 92 6.88 6.69 -5.85
N ASP A 93 7.01 7.40 -6.97
CA ASP A 93 6.15 8.53 -7.32
C ASP A 93 4.72 8.09 -7.65
N THR A 94 3.80 9.05 -7.50
CA THR A 94 2.43 8.96 -8.03
C THR A 94 2.34 9.88 -9.24
N PRO A 95 2.22 9.34 -10.48
CA PRO A 95 2.07 10.16 -11.67
C PRO A 95 0.87 11.10 -11.56
N LYS A 96 1.08 12.40 -11.84
CA LYS A 96 0.02 13.42 -11.76
C LYS A 96 -1.18 13.09 -12.64
N ASP A 97 -0.94 12.45 -13.78
CA ASP A 97 -2.00 12.07 -14.71
C ASP A 97 -2.92 10.97 -14.17
N ASN A 98 -2.45 10.12 -13.24
CA ASN A 98 -3.31 9.18 -12.52
C ASN A 98 -4.28 9.92 -11.59
N LEU A 99 -3.80 10.96 -10.89
CA LEU A 99 -4.63 11.80 -10.01
C LEU A 99 -5.61 12.67 -10.80
N ASN A 100 -5.16 13.20 -11.95
CA ASN A 100 -6.01 13.92 -12.90
C ASN A 100 -7.12 13.02 -13.45
N LEU A 101 -6.79 11.77 -13.82
CA LEU A 101 -7.74 10.77 -14.29
C LEU A 101 -8.78 10.42 -13.22
N LEU A 102 -8.36 10.08 -12.00
CA LEU A 102 -9.26 9.83 -10.86
C LEU A 102 -10.21 11.01 -10.61
N SER A 103 -9.67 12.24 -10.66
CA SER A 103 -10.44 13.46 -10.48
C SER A 103 -11.45 13.73 -11.61
N LEU A 104 -11.20 13.26 -12.83
CA LEU A 104 -12.07 13.41 -14.00
C LEU A 104 -13.18 12.34 -14.08
N ILE A 105 -12.92 11.12 -13.60
CA ILE A 105 -13.87 10.00 -13.71
C ILE A 105 -14.84 9.91 -12.53
N LYS A 106 -14.52 10.46 -11.35
CA LYS A 106 -15.39 10.42 -10.17
C LYS A 106 -16.75 11.11 -10.37
N ASP A 107 -16.82 12.07 -11.30
CA ASP A 107 -18.06 12.77 -11.67
C ASP A 107 -18.96 11.92 -12.60
N GLN A 108 -18.45 10.79 -13.10
CA GLN A 108 -19.12 9.87 -14.04
C GLN A 108 -19.33 8.46 -13.47
N TYR A 109 -18.46 8.03 -12.55
CA TYR A 109 -18.46 6.70 -11.93
C TYR A 109 -18.23 6.82 -10.43
N ARG A 110 -18.89 5.97 -9.64
CA ARG A 110 -18.57 5.79 -8.22
C ARG A 110 -17.22 5.08 -8.12
N ILE A 111 -16.17 5.78 -7.69
CA ILE A 111 -14.83 5.20 -7.61
C ILE A 111 -14.44 4.84 -6.18
N PHE A 112 -13.86 3.66 -6.03
CA PHE A 112 -13.44 3.06 -4.76
C PHE A 112 -11.97 2.65 -4.84
N LEU A 113 -11.27 2.71 -3.71
CA LEU A 113 -9.91 2.16 -3.59
C LEU A 113 -9.98 0.88 -2.76
N LEU A 114 -9.36 -0.20 -3.23
CA LEU A 114 -9.22 -1.46 -2.50
C LEU A 114 -7.75 -1.91 -2.56
N SER A 115 -7.00 -1.71 -1.49
CA SER A 115 -5.54 -1.90 -1.49
C SER A 115 -5.04 -2.78 -0.35
N ASN A 116 -4.12 -3.69 -0.71
CA ASN A 116 -3.27 -4.35 0.29
C ASN A 116 -2.17 -3.35 0.69
N THR A 117 -2.22 -2.83 1.91
CA THR A 117 -1.24 -1.87 2.44
C THR A 117 -1.29 -1.82 3.97
N ASN A 118 -0.28 -1.22 4.59
CA ASN A 118 -0.10 -1.08 6.04
C ASN A 118 -0.07 0.41 6.45
N SER A 119 -0.19 0.69 7.76
CA SER A 119 -0.24 2.07 8.26
C SER A 119 1.06 2.86 8.07
N ILE A 120 2.25 2.23 8.13
CA ILE A 120 3.54 2.90 7.87
C ILE A 120 3.56 3.52 6.46
N HIS A 121 2.94 2.84 5.49
CA HIS A 121 2.77 3.34 4.13
C HIS A 121 1.73 4.46 4.05
N VAL A 122 0.53 4.28 4.61
CA VAL A 122 -0.55 5.29 4.55
C VAL A 122 -0.18 6.58 5.30
N ASP A 123 0.27 6.48 6.57
CA ASP A 123 0.63 7.62 7.43
C ASP A 123 1.74 8.50 6.84
N ARG A 124 2.56 7.94 5.96
CA ARG A 124 3.66 8.63 5.28
C ARG A 124 3.27 9.14 3.90
N TYR A 125 2.47 8.39 3.14
CA TYR A 125 2.05 8.81 1.81
C TYR A 125 0.91 9.84 1.83
N ASP A 126 0.01 9.82 2.81
CA ASP A 126 -1.02 10.88 2.93
C ASP A 126 -0.37 12.26 3.19
N LYS A 127 0.72 12.33 3.98
CA LYS A 127 1.53 13.55 4.16
C LYS A 127 2.21 14.00 2.85
N ILE A 128 2.56 13.06 1.96
CA ILE A 128 3.06 13.36 0.61
C ILE A 128 1.94 13.88 -0.29
N PHE A 129 0.72 13.35 -0.17
CA PHE A 129 -0.45 13.84 -0.89
C PHE A 129 -0.83 15.27 -0.53
N GLU A 130 -0.84 15.58 0.76
CA GLU A 130 -1.10 16.94 1.26
C GLU A 130 -0.01 17.93 0.80
N SER A 131 1.27 17.56 0.92
CA SER A 131 2.39 18.48 0.63
C SER A 131 2.77 18.64 -0.85
N GLN A 132 2.63 17.60 -1.69
CA GLN A 132 3.05 17.65 -3.10
C GLN A 132 1.91 17.91 -4.09
N PHE A 133 0.67 17.57 -3.70
CA PHE A 133 -0.49 17.66 -4.57
C PHE A 133 -1.63 18.53 -3.98
N ASN A 134 -1.44 19.13 -2.80
CA ASN A 134 -2.45 19.90 -2.04
C ASN A 134 -3.74 19.10 -1.75
N LEU A 135 -3.61 17.78 -1.65
CA LEU A 135 -4.74 16.85 -1.51
C LEU A 135 -5.02 16.58 -0.03
N ALA A 136 -5.74 17.50 0.61
CA ALA A 136 -6.13 17.42 2.03
C ALA A 136 -6.90 16.13 2.34
N GLY A 137 -6.49 15.39 3.39
CA GLY A 137 -7.06 14.07 3.68
C GLY A 137 -6.53 12.95 2.77
N GLY A 138 -5.41 13.18 2.07
CA GLY A 138 -4.63 12.14 1.42
C GLY A 138 -5.30 11.48 0.23
N LEU A 139 -4.81 10.30 -0.18
CA LEU A 139 -5.31 9.57 -1.36
C LEU A 139 -6.81 9.22 -1.21
N ARG A 140 -7.22 8.95 0.03
CA ARG A 140 -8.58 8.61 0.46
C ARG A 140 -9.62 9.61 -0.06
N SER A 141 -9.27 10.89 -0.13
CA SER A 141 -10.15 12.00 -0.54
C SER A 141 -10.59 11.98 -2.02
N LEU A 142 -9.95 11.17 -2.88
CA LEU A 142 -10.34 11.02 -4.29
C LEU A 142 -11.45 9.98 -4.51
N PHE A 143 -11.78 9.18 -3.50
CA PHE A 143 -12.70 8.03 -3.61
C PHE A 143 -13.96 8.24 -2.79
N GLU A 144 -15.06 7.60 -3.20
CA GLU A 144 -16.30 7.57 -2.39
C GLU A 144 -16.07 6.82 -1.07
N LYS A 145 -15.24 5.76 -1.12
CA LYS A 145 -14.70 5.06 0.06
C LYS A 145 -13.37 4.39 -0.33
N ALA A 146 -12.38 4.46 0.55
CA ALA A 146 -11.15 3.69 0.44
C ALA A 146 -11.17 2.55 1.46
N TYR A 147 -10.67 1.39 1.03
CA TYR A 147 -10.59 0.16 1.79
C TYR A 147 -9.11 -0.26 1.83
N TYR A 148 -8.44 0.01 2.94
CA TYR A 148 -7.08 -0.43 3.21
C TYR A 148 -7.12 -1.71 4.06
N SER A 149 -6.41 -2.76 3.63
CA SER A 149 -6.45 -4.09 4.27
C SER A 149 -6.21 -4.07 5.78
N HIS A 150 -5.29 -3.22 6.27
CA HIS A 150 -4.97 -3.10 7.69
C HIS A 150 -6.03 -2.35 8.52
N GLU A 151 -6.95 -1.63 7.89
CA GLU A 151 -8.09 -0.99 8.58
C GLU A 151 -9.27 -1.95 8.73
N ILE A 152 -9.34 -3.00 7.91
CA ILE A 152 -10.53 -3.88 7.77
C ILE A 152 -10.28 -5.35 8.13
N GLY A 153 -9.02 -5.76 8.39
CA GLY A 153 -8.69 -7.12 8.83
C GLY A 153 -8.77 -8.19 7.73
N MET A 154 -8.76 -7.79 6.46
CA MET A 154 -8.99 -8.65 5.28
C MET A 154 -8.01 -8.30 4.17
N ARG A 155 -7.66 -9.26 3.29
CA ARG A 155 -6.55 -9.08 2.34
C ARG A 155 -6.73 -9.82 1.02
N LYS A 156 -6.55 -9.13 -0.12
CA LYS A 156 -6.55 -9.78 -1.45
C LYS A 156 -5.41 -10.82 -1.54
N PRO A 157 -5.61 -11.99 -2.16
CA PRO A 157 -6.76 -12.37 -3.00
C PRO A 157 -7.86 -13.15 -2.26
N GLY A 158 -7.97 -13.06 -0.92
CA GLY A 158 -9.09 -13.63 -0.18
C GLY A 158 -10.43 -13.11 -0.71
N GLU A 159 -11.46 -13.97 -0.77
CA GLU A 159 -12.76 -13.60 -1.34
C GLU A 159 -13.57 -12.69 -0.41
N GLU A 160 -13.34 -12.80 0.91
CA GLU A 160 -14.01 -12.03 1.95
C GLU A 160 -13.85 -10.51 1.77
N ILE A 161 -12.67 -10.06 1.33
CA ILE A 161 -12.41 -8.63 1.09
C ILE A 161 -13.25 -8.08 -0.08
N PHE A 162 -13.59 -8.92 -1.07
CA PHE A 162 -14.40 -8.50 -2.21
C PHE A 162 -15.88 -8.49 -1.85
N TYR A 163 -16.35 -9.43 -1.04
CA TYR A 163 -17.71 -9.41 -0.50
C TYR A 163 -17.94 -8.18 0.39
N PHE A 164 -17.00 -7.87 1.31
CA PHE A 164 -17.07 -6.69 2.19
C PHE A 164 -17.09 -5.34 1.45
N VAL A 165 -16.63 -5.29 0.20
CA VAL A 165 -16.63 -4.08 -0.65
C VAL A 165 -17.93 -3.95 -1.48
N LEU A 166 -18.74 -5.02 -1.55
CA LEU A 166 -20.02 -5.06 -2.25
C LEU A 166 -21.24 -4.79 -1.34
N GLU A 167 -21.03 -4.70 -0.02
CA GLU A 167 -22.04 -4.31 1.00
C GLU A 167 -22.14 -2.78 1.19
#